data_AF-X7XPU9-F1
#
_entry.id   AF-X7XPU9-F1
#
_cell.length_a   1.000
_cell.length_b   1.000
_cell.length_c   1.000
_cell.angle_alpha   90.00
_cell.angle_beta   90.00
_cell.angle_gamma   90.00
#
_symmetry.space_group_name_H-M   'P 1'
#
loop_
_entity.id
_entity.type
_entity.pdbx_description
1 polymer ?
#
loop_
_entity_poly.entity_id
_entity_poly.type
_entity_poly.pdbx_seq_one_letter_code
_entity_poly.pdbx_strand_id
1 'polypeptide(L)'
;MLARIYSESDLLVAECLRTGAWAGLKPPELAAGVSAVLYESRGSDEPSGVEAPTPGLRQALRQTARLSAQLRADEQTHRISQSREPDDGFVNVIYRWARTGDLGAALAAADVSGTGSPLSAGDFVRWCRQVLDLLDQVRNAARTPRCARRGKARHQRHPARRRRG
;
A
#
# COMPACT_ATOMS: atom_id res chain seq x y z
N MET A 1 10.37 -12.30 17.62
CA MET A 1 9.14 -11.94 18.35
C MET A 1 8.06 -11.59 17.34
N LEU A 2 7.22 -12.57 17.00
CA LEU A 2 6.13 -12.48 16.02
C LEU A 2 4.83 -12.80 16.75
N ALA A 3 4.15 -11.79 17.28
CA ALA A 3 2.77 -11.88 17.77
C ALA A 3 2.33 -10.50 18.28
N ARG A 4 1.64 -9.69 17.44
CA ARG A 4 0.60 -8.70 17.83
C ARG A 4 0.19 -7.65 16.78
N ILE A 5 0.44 -7.86 15.48
CA ILE A 5 -0.18 -7.01 14.44
C ILE A 5 -0.80 -7.98 13.44
N TYR A 6 -2.11 -8.22 13.52
CA TYR A 6 -2.79 -9.21 12.67
C TYR A 6 -4.27 -8.90 12.37
N SER A 7 -4.71 -7.64 12.39
CA SER A 7 -6.11 -7.36 12.05
C SER A 7 -6.27 -6.37 10.89
N GLU A 8 -5.88 -5.12 11.05
CA GLU A 8 -6.34 -4.06 10.14
C GLU A 8 -5.53 -4.01 8.84
N SER A 9 -4.22 -3.77 8.94
CA SER A 9 -3.33 -3.73 7.76
C SER A 9 -3.28 -5.10 7.05
N ASP A 10 -3.33 -6.20 7.80
CA ASP A 10 -3.23 -7.55 7.25
C ASP A 10 -4.44 -7.93 6.40
N LEU A 11 -5.66 -7.55 6.83
CA LEU A 11 -6.87 -7.81 6.07
C LEU A 11 -6.86 -7.01 4.76
N LEU A 12 -6.48 -5.74 4.83
CA LEU A 12 -6.35 -4.89 3.64
C LEU A 12 -5.25 -5.41 2.69
N VAL A 13 -4.09 -5.81 3.21
CA VAL A 13 -3.00 -6.42 2.43
C VAL A 13 -3.49 -7.71 1.76
N ALA A 14 -4.14 -8.59 2.52
CA ALA A 14 -4.69 -9.84 2.00
C ALA A 14 -5.71 -9.58 0.87
N GLU A 15 -6.56 -8.58 1.03
CA GLU A 15 -7.55 -8.17 0.03
C GLU A 15 -6.89 -7.56 -1.23
N CYS A 16 -5.85 -6.75 -1.06
CA CYS A 16 -5.05 -6.21 -2.17
C CYS A 16 -4.39 -7.33 -2.97
N LEU A 17 -3.80 -8.32 -2.30
CA LEU A 17 -3.21 -9.49 -2.95
C LEU A 17 -4.26 -10.38 -3.63
N ARG A 18 -5.41 -10.58 -2.98
CA ARG A 18 -6.50 -11.42 -3.50
C ARG A 18 -7.16 -10.83 -4.74
N THR A 19 -7.32 -9.50 -4.78
CA THR A 19 -7.94 -8.79 -5.90
C THR A 19 -6.95 -8.49 -7.02
N GLY A 20 -5.64 -8.54 -6.72
CA GLY A 20 -4.57 -8.17 -7.63
C GLY A 20 -4.35 -6.66 -7.73
N ALA A 21 -4.72 -5.89 -6.70
CA ALA A 21 -4.55 -4.44 -6.68
C ALA A 21 -3.08 -4.00 -6.83
N TRP A 22 -2.15 -4.84 -6.39
CA TRP A 22 -0.70 -4.61 -6.50
C TRP A 22 -0.05 -5.44 -7.61
N ALA A 23 -0.85 -6.09 -8.46
CA ALA A 23 -0.32 -6.89 -9.56
C ALA A 23 0.32 -5.98 -10.62
N GLY A 24 1.54 -6.31 -11.03
CA GLY A 24 2.26 -5.57 -12.08
C GLY A 24 3.05 -4.35 -11.57
N LEU A 25 3.01 -4.04 -10.27
CA LEU A 25 3.87 -3.02 -9.69
C LEU A 25 5.35 -3.44 -9.74
N LYS A 26 6.21 -2.50 -10.13
CA LYS A 26 7.68 -2.65 -10.04
C LYS A 26 8.12 -2.61 -8.57
N PRO A 27 9.31 -3.12 -8.22
CA PRO A 27 9.75 -3.15 -6.82
C PRO A 27 9.66 -1.80 -6.07
N PRO A 28 10.07 -0.65 -6.65
CA PRO A 28 9.91 0.64 -5.98
C PRO A 28 8.45 1.08 -5.79
N GLU A 29 7.58 0.71 -6.74
CA GLU A 29 6.15 1.02 -6.68
C GLU A 29 5.45 0.15 -5.63
N LEU A 30 5.81 -1.13 -5.54
CA LEU A 30 5.28 -2.03 -4.52
C LEU A 30 5.69 -1.56 -3.12
N ALA A 31 6.97 -1.20 -2.92
CA ALA A 31 7.44 -0.66 -1.64
C ALA A 31 6.65 0.59 -1.22
N ALA A 32 6.43 1.50 -2.18
CA ALA A 32 5.65 2.70 -1.93
C ALA A 32 4.17 2.39 -1.62
N GLY A 33 3.53 1.49 -2.38
CA GLY A 33 2.15 1.06 -2.10
C GLY A 33 1.99 0.38 -0.73
N VAL A 34 2.98 -0.40 -0.31
CA VAL A 34 3.02 -1.04 1.01
C VAL A 34 3.20 -0.02 2.13
N SER A 35 3.95 1.06 1.90
CA SER A 35 4.06 2.12 2.91
C SER A 35 2.74 2.80 3.22
N ALA A 36 1.81 2.88 2.25
CA ALA A 36 0.51 3.52 2.46
C ALA A 36 -0.39 2.78 3.47
N VAL A 37 -0.21 1.46 3.62
CA VAL A 37 -0.99 0.66 4.58
C VAL A 37 -0.35 0.55 5.97
N LEU A 38 0.87 1.09 6.13
CA LEU A 38 1.65 1.06 7.37
C LEU A 38 1.80 2.45 7.99
N TYR A 39 2.05 3.46 7.15
CA TYR A 39 2.46 4.77 7.60
C TYR A 39 1.37 5.45 8.42
N GLU A 40 1.80 6.22 9.42
CA GLU A 40 0.93 7.03 10.26
C GLU A 40 1.46 8.46 10.35
N SER A 41 0.78 9.38 9.67
CA SER A 41 0.99 10.80 9.87
C SER A 41 0.63 11.19 11.30
N ARG A 42 1.49 12.01 11.91
CA ARG A 42 1.23 12.56 13.24
C ARG A 42 0.45 13.87 13.08
N GLY A 43 -0.82 13.87 13.47
CA GLY A 43 -1.56 15.11 13.74
C GLY A 43 -2.18 15.84 12.55
N SER A 44 -2.45 15.16 11.43
CA SER A 44 -3.27 15.71 10.35
C SER A 44 -4.28 14.66 9.90
N ASP A 45 -5.57 14.92 10.15
CA ASP A 45 -6.69 14.13 9.61
C ASP A 45 -6.92 14.40 8.10
N GLU A 46 -6.12 15.29 7.50
CA GLU A 46 -6.15 15.56 6.07
C GLU A 46 -5.36 14.49 5.32
N PRO A 47 -5.97 13.76 4.37
CA PRO A 47 -5.24 12.88 3.47
C PRO A 47 -4.15 13.69 2.81
N SER A 48 -2.90 13.24 2.93
CA SER A 48 -1.80 13.80 2.15
C SER A 48 -2.14 13.60 0.68
N GLY A 49 -2.68 14.64 0.02
CA GLY A 49 -3.12 14.66 -1.39
C GLY A 49 -1.94 14.60 -2.37
N VAL A 50 -0.93 13.81 -2.02
CA VAL A 50 0.35 13.72 -2.68
C VAL A 50 0.18 12.91 -3.95
N GLU A 51 0.43 13.55 -5.09
CA GLU A 51 0.32 12.90 -6.38
C GLU A 51 1.36 11.78 -6.51
N ALA A 52 0.87 10.54 -6.69
CA ALA A 52 1.73 9.38 -6.84
C ALA A 52 2.74 9.51 -8.02
N PRO A 53 3.97 9.02 -7.90
CA PRO A 53 5.03 9.20 -8.90
C PRO A 53 4.79 8.53 -10.25
N THR A 54 3.98 7.48 -10.29
CA THR A 54 3.72 6.71 -11.52
C THR A 54 2.23 6.41 -11.68
N PRO A 55 1.73 6.23 -12.92
CA PRO A 55 0.34 5.84 -13.15
C PRO A 55 -0.03 4.50 -12.51
N GLY A 56 0.88 3.52 -12.54
CA GLY A 56 0.68 2.19 -11.95
C GLY A 56 0.51 2.27 -10.43
N LEU A 57 1.38 3.02 -9.76
CA LEU A 57 1.27 3.27 -8.33
C LEU A 57 0.00 4.06 -7.98
N ARG A 58 -0.35 5.09 -8.76
CA ARG A 58 -1.59 5.86 -8.58
C ARG A 58 -2.83 4.98 -8.65
N GLN A 59 -2.86 4.06 -9.61
CA GLN A 59 -3.96 3.11 -9.75
C GLN A 59 -4.02 2.14 -8.56
N ALA A 60 -2.87 1.62 -8.13
CA ALA A 60 -2.79 0.72 -7.00
C ALA A 60 -3.28 1.39 -5.70
N LEU A 61 -2.84 2.62 -5.40
CA LEU A 61 -3.30 3.37 -4.22
C LEU A 61 -4.80 3.64 -4.25
N ARG A 62 -5.35 4.03 -5.40
CA ARG A 62 -6.81 4.19 -5.58
C ARG A 62 -7.56 2.88 -5.34
N GLN A 63 -7.01 1.75 -5.78
CA GLN A 63 -7.61 0.44 -5.52
C GLN A 63 -7.51 0.08 -4.03
N THR A 64 -6.36 0.29 -3.40
CA THR A 64 -6.16 0.11 -1.96
C THR A 64 -7.18 0.92 -1.15
N ALA A 65 -7.33 2.21 -1.43
CA ALA A 65 -8.29 3.09 -0.75
C ALA A 65 -9.74 2.61 -0.91
N ARG A 66 -10.14 2.15 -2.11
CA ARG A 66 -11.47 1.57 -2.35
C ARG A 66 -11.70 0.30 -1.55
N LEU A 67 -10.72 -0.59 -1.47
CA LEU A 67 -10.81 -1.82 -0.69
C LEU A 67 -10.89 -1.51 0.80
N SER A 68 -10.12 -0.53 1.29
CA SER A 68 -10.23 -0.02 2.66
C SER A 68 -11.64 0.48 2.97
N ALA A 69 -12.21 1.32 2.11
CA ALA A 69 -13.56 1.83 2.30
C ALA A 69 -14.62 0.72 2.34
N GLN A 70 -14.47 -0.33 1.51
CA GLN A 70 -15.36 -1.50 1.54
C GLN A 70 -15.23 -2.28 2.85
N LEU A 71 -14.00 -2.58 3.28
CA LEU A 71 -13.74 -3.26 4.55
C LEU A 71 -14.34 -2.48 5.73
N ARG A 72 -14.14 -1.16 5.75
CA ARG A 72 -14.69 -0.29 6.81
C ARG A 72 -16.22 -0.25 6.81
N ALA A 73 -16.86 -0.28 5.64
CA ALA A 73 -18.31 -0.36 5.54
C ALA A 73 -18.85 -1.71 6.06
N ASP A 74 -18.16 -2.80 5.76
CA ASP A 74 -18.48 -4.13 6.28
C ASP A 74 -18.30 -4.18 7.81
N GLU A 75 -17.17 -3.64 8.32
CA GLU A 75 -16.88 -3.51 9.76
C GLU A 75 -17.97 -2.73 10.49
N GLN A 76 -18.41 -1.59 9.91
CA GLN A 76 -19.51 -0.81 10.45
C GLN A 76 -20.82 -1.60 10.49
N THR A 77 -21.12 -2.35 9.44
CA THR A 77 -22.32 -3.21 9.36
C THR A 77 -22.30 -4.28 10.46
N HIS A 78 -21.13 -4.85 10.73
CA HIS A 78 -20.92 -5.86 11.77
C HIS A 78 -20.69 -5.28 13.18
N ARG A 79 -20.76 -3.96 13.34
CA ARG A 79 -20.56 -3.24 14.62
C ARG A 79 -19.22 -3.56 15.29
N ILE A 80 -18.17 -3.73 14.49
CA ILE A 80 -16.79 -3.85 14.97
C ILE A 80 -16.04 -2.53 14.75
N SER A 81 -14.92 -2.35 15.46
CA SER A 81 -14.06 -1.17 15.28
C SER A 81 -13.60 -1.08 13.83
N GLN A 82 -13.75 0.10 13.22
CA GLN A 82 -13.31 0.33 11.85
C GLN A 82 -11.79 0.36 11.78
N SER A 83 -11.23 -0.37 10.82
CA SER A 83 -9.83 -0.36 10.45
C SER A 83 -9.41 1.03 9.98
N ARG A 84 -8.18 1.42 10.27
CA ARG A 84 -7.62 2.71 9.83
C ARG A 84 -7.58 2.86 8.29
N GLU A 85 -7.74 4.10 7.81
CA GLU A 85 -7.56 4.40 6.39
C GLU A 85 -6.08 4.40 5.98
N PRO A 86 -5.75 3.97 4.74
CA PRO A 86 -4.41 4.12 4.18
C PRO A 86 -3.97 5.59 4.15
N ASP A 87 -2.69 5.81 4.39
CA ASP A 87 -2.07 7.13 4.41
C ASP A 87 -0.95 7.21 3.37
N ASP A 88 -1.18 8.03 2.35
CA ASP A 88 -0.26 8.18 1.22
C ASP A 88 0.95 9.09 1.54
N GLY A 89 1.03 9.67 2.75
CA GLY A 89 2.05 10.67 3.14
C GLY A 89 3.50 10.17 3.04
N PHE A 90 3.72 8.85 3.08
CA PHE A 90 5.07 8.26 2.99
C PHE A 90 5.39 7.59 1.64
N VAL A 91 4.41 7.54 0.73
CA VAL A 91 4.53 6.89 -0.59
C VAL A 91 5.68 7.49 -1.39
N ASN A 92 5.74 8.82 -1.48
CA ASN A 92 6.77 9.51 -2.28
C ASN A 92 8.18 9.32 -1.71
N VAL A 93 8.29 9.30 -0.38
CA VAL A 93 9.55 9.10 0.33
C VAL A 93 10.10 7.71 0.03
N ILE A 94 9.29 6.67 0.22
CA ILE A 94 9.70 5.29 -0.05
C ILE A 94 9.94 5.05 -1.54
N TYR A 95 9.12 5.60 -2.43
CA TYR A 95 9.35 5.45 -3.87
C TYR A 95 10.71 6.02 -4.29
N ARG A 96 11.05 7.23 -3.82
CA ARG A 96 12.34 7.86 -4.13
C ARG A 96 13.50 7.08 -3.53
N TRP A 97 13.38 6.67 -2.27
CA TRP A 97 14.39 5.84 -1.61
C TRP A 97 14.64 4.53 -2.36
N ALA A 98 13.59 3.78 -2.66
CA ALA A 98 13.70 2.48 -3.34
C ALA A 98 14.21 2.60 -4.79
N ARG A 99 14.08 3.78 -5.41
CA ARG A 99 14.55 4.04 -6.77
C ARG A 99 16.00 4.53 -6.82
N THR A 100 16.44 5.32 -5.85
CA THR A 100 17.71 6.06 -5.92
C THR A 100 18.73 5.63 -4.86
N GLY A 101 18.29 5.11 -3.72
CA GLY A 101 19.15 4.85 -2.56
C GLY A 101 19.70 6.11 -1.89
N ASP A 102 19.18 7.30 -2.24
CA ASP A 102 19.62 8.57 -1.68
C ASP A 102 18.74 8.98 -0.50
N LEU A 103 19.33 8.99 0.69
CA LEU A 103 18.66 9.39 1.93
C LEU A 103 18.30 10.88 1.93
N GLY A 104 19.18 11.74 1.41
CA GLY A 104 18.94 13.18 1.36
C GLY A 104 17.75 13.52 0.47
N ALA A 105 17.68 12.89 -0.71
CA ALA A 105 16.55 13.04 -1.62
C ALA A 105 15.24 12.46 -1.07
N ALA A 106 15.30 11.42 -0.24
CA ALA A 106 14.14 10.83 0.42
C ALA A 106 13.61 11.72 1.55
N LEU A 107 14.48 12.25 2.41
CA LEU A 107 14.10 13.17 3.49
C LEU A 107 13.53 14.48 2.94
N ALA A 108 14.13 15.03 1.87
CA ALA A 108 13.60 16.22 1.20
C ALA A 108 12.18 15.99 0.65
N ALA A 109 11.83 14.76 0.26
CA ALA A 109 10.47 14.44 -0.18
C ALA A 109 9.48 14.31 1.00
N ALA A 110 9.97 13.98 2.20
CA ALA A 110 9.15 13.93 3.41
C ALA A 110 8.77 15.35 3.85
N ASP A 111 9.72 16.30 3.80
CA ASP A 111 9.49 17.70 4.13
C ASP A 111 8.43 18.36 3.23
N VAL A 112 8.40 17.99 1.94
CA VAL A 112 7.39 18.47 0.97
C VAL A 112 6.02 17.85 1.19
N SER A 113 5.94 16.69 1.85
CA SER A 113 4.68 15.96 2.07
C SER A 113 3.86 16.48 3.26
N GLY A 114 4.30 17.57 3.90
CA GLY A 114 3.47 18.33 4.84
C GLY A 114 3.27 17.66 6.22
N THR A 115 4.18 16.78 6.65
CA THR A 115 4.07 16.00 7.90
C THR A 115 4.12 16.83 9.20
N GLY A 116 4.03 18.16 9.14
CA GLY A 116 4.02 19.09 10.27
C GLY A 116 5.34 19.19 11.07
N SER A 117 6.18 18.15 11.00
CA SER A 117 7.52 18.07 11.57
C SER A 117 8.43 17.31 10.60
N PRO A 118 9.69 17.76 10.40
CA PRO A 118 10.63 17.06 9.54
C PRO A 118 10.83 15.64 10.04
N LEU A 119 10.72 14.67 9.13
CA LEU A 119 10.94 13.26 9.46
C LEU A 119 12.39 13.07 9.91
N SER A 120 12.58 12.60 11.15
CA SER A 120 13.93 12.31 11.63
C SER A 120 14.55 11.15 10.85
N ALA A 121 15.87 11.16 10.66
CA ALA A 121 16.58 10.03 10.04
C ALA A 121 16.35 8.71 10.81
N GLY A 122 16.18 8.78 12.14
CA GLY A 122 15.83 7.62 12.96
C GLY A 122 14.44 7.05 12.65
N ASP A 123 13.44 7.93 12.51
CA ASP A 123 12.08 7.53 12.13
C ASP A 123 12.02 6.99 10.70
N PHE A 124 12.77 7.59 9.78
CA PHE A 124 12.91 7.08 8.42
C PHE A 124 13.41 5.63 8.40
N VAL A 125 14.49 5.33 9.13
CA VAL A 125 15.05 3.99 9.21
C VAL A 125 14.05 3.02 9.86
N ARG A 126 13.33 3.46 10.89
CA ARG A 126 12.27 2.67 11.55
C ARG A 126 11.18 2.29 10.54
N TRP A 127 10.67 3.25 9.78
CA TRP A 127 9.64 3.00 8.76
C TRP A 127 10.16 2.12 7.62
N CYS A 128 11.39 2.31 7.16
CA CYS A 128 11.99 1.46 6.14
C CYS A 128 12.05 -0.01 6.57
N ARG A 129 12.42 -0.28 7.83
CA ARG A 129 12.39 -1.65 8.37
C ARG A 129 10.99 -2.24 8.38
N GLN A 130 9.98 -1.47 8.83
CA GLN A 130 8.58 -1.92 8.81
C GLN A 130 8.08 -2.23 7.39
N VAL A 131 8.45 -1.41 6.40
CA VAL A 131 8.13 -1.66 4.99
C VAL A 131 8.80 -2.95 4.49
N LEU A 132 10.09 -3.17 4.81
CA LEU A 132 10.80 -4.40 4.44
C LEU A 132 10.17 -5.63 5.08
N ASP A 133 9.83 -5.57 6.36
CA ASP A 133 9.19 -6.66 7.08
C ASP A 133 7.83 -7.04 6.45
N LEU A 134 7.01 -6.04 6.08
CA LEU A 134 5.74 -6.29 5.41
C LEU A 134 5.93 -6.79 3.97
N LEU A 135 6.92 -6.30 3.22
CA LEU A 135 7.24 -6.81 1.89
C LEU A 135 7.65 -8.30 1.94
N ASP A 136 8.40 -8.70 2.96
CA ASP A 136 8.76 -10.10 3.17
C ASP A 136 7.52 -10.96 3.48
N GLN A 137 6.58 -10.45 4.27
CA GLN A 137 5.29 -11.12 4.52
C GLN A 137 4.45 -11.23 3.24
N VAL A 138 4.36 -10.16 2.45
CA VAL A 138 3.67 -10.14 1.14
C VAL A 138 4.27 -11.17 0.21
N ARG A 139 5.60 -11.25 0.11
CA ARG A 139 6.30 -12.26 -0.69
C ARG A 139 5.94 -13.68 -0.23
N ASN A 140 5.91 -13.92 1.08
CA ASN A 140 5.56 -15.23 1.62
C ASN A 140 4.09 -15.60 1.34
N ALA A 141 3.16 -14.66 1.53
CA ALA A 141 1.73 -14.85 1.26
C ALA A 141 1.43 -15.08 -0.23
N ALA A 142 2.17 -14.42 -1.13
CA ALA A 142 2.03 -14.61 -2.58
C ALA A 142 2.46 -16.01 -3.05
N ARG A 143 3.38 -16.66 -2.33
CA ARG A 143 3.83 -18.04 -2.63
C ARG A 143 2.83 -19.11 -2.20
N THR A 144 1.85 -18.75 -1.36
CA THR A 144 0.83 -19.69 -0.87
C THR A 144 -0.22 -19.97 -1.96
N PRO A 145 -0.58 -21.25 -2.25
CA PRO A 145 -1.44 -21.61 -3.39
C PRO A 145 -2.79 -20.91 -3.44
N ARG A 146 -3.34 -20.50 -2.27
CA ARG A 146 -4.65 -19.85 -2.14
C ARG A 146 -4.69 -18.44 -2.74
N CYS A 147 -3.59 -17.69 -2.66
CA CYS A 147 -3.47 -16.33 -3.21
C CYS A 147 -3.03 -16.37 -4.69
N ALA A 148 -2.09 -17.26 -5.05
CA ALA A 148 -1.57 -17.38 -6.41
C ALA A 148 -2.64 -17.81 -7.45
N ARG A 149 -3.63 -18.62 -7.05
CA ARG A 149 -4.66 -19.16 -7.97
C ARG A 149 -5.73 -18.14 -8.40
N ARG A 150 -6.05 -17.14 -7.56
CA ARG A 150 -7.12 -16.15 -7.85
C ARG A 150 -6.64 -14.91 -8.61
N GLY A 151 -5.40 -14.45 -8.39
CA GLY A 151 -4.80 -13.35 -9.17
C GLY A 151 -4.66 -13.70 -10.66
N LYS A 152 -4.29 -14.96 -10.97
CA LYS A 152 -4.22 -15.44 -12.37
C LYS A 152 -5.60 -15.61 -13.03
N ALA A 153 -6.64 -15.96 -12.27
CA ALA A 153 -7.98 -16.17 -12.80
C ALA A 153 -8.68 -14.86 -13.23
N ARG A 154 -8.37 -13.72 -12.59
CA ARG A 154 -8.85 -12.40 -13.04
C ARG A 154 -8.11 -11.87 -14.26
N HIS A 155 -6.82 -12.20 -14.42
CA HIS A 155 -6.04 -11.82 -15.61
C HIS A 155 -6.46 -12.57 -16.89
N GLN A 156 -7.32 -13.59 -16.78
CA GLN A 156 -7.84 -14.37 -17.91
C GLN A 156 -9.31 -14.08 -18.25
N ARG A 157 -9.97 -13.13 -17.59
CA ARG A 157 -11.34 -12.72 -17.94
C ARG A 157 -11.35 -11.45 -18.78
N HIS A 158 -10.98 -11.60 -20.05
CA HIS A 158 -11.52 -10.78 -21.13
C HIS A 158 -11.99 -11.70 -22.27
N PRO A 159 -13.24 -12.20 -22.24
CA PRO A 159 -13.86 -12.74 -23.43
C PRO A 159 -14.95 -11.79 -23.95
N ALA A 160 -15.13 -11.84 -25.27
CA ALA A 160 -16.22 -11.26 -26.07
C ALA A 160 -16.10 -9.74 -26.33
N ARG A 161 -16.39 -9.22 -27.52
CA ARG A 161 -16.98 -9.76 -28.75
C ARG A 161 -16.90 -8.61 -29.76
N ARG A 162 -16.44 -8.83 -30.99
CA ARG A 162 -17.05 -8.22 -32.18
C ARG A 162 -16.96 -9.20 -33.35
N ARG A 163 -18.06 -9.89 -33.59
CA ARG A 163 -18.47 -10.38 -34.91
C ARG A 163 -19.45 -9.35 -35.49
N ARG A 164 -19.44 -9.29 -36.83
CA ARG A 164 -20.42 -8.74 -37.79
C ARG A 164 -20.10 -7.36 -38.37
N GLY A 165 -20.14 -7.34 -39.70
CA GLY A 165 -19.86 -6.24 -40.62
C GLY A 165 -19.15 -6.83 -41.82
#